data_AF-G9XJ59-F1
#
_entry.id   AF-G9XJ59-F1
#
_cell.length_a   1.000
_cell.length_b   1.000
_cell.length_c   1.000
_cell.angle_alpha   90.00
_cell.angle_beta   90.00
_cell.angle_gamma   90.00
#
_symmetry.space_group_name_H-M   'P 1'
#
loop_
_entity.id
_entity.type
_entity.pdbx_description
1 polymer ?
#
loop_
_entity_poly.entity_id
_entity_poly.type
_entity_poly.pdbx_seq_one_letter_code
_entity_poly.pdbx_strand_id
1 'polypeptide(L)'
;MKQVMEFFAENYDINLNEAEEYFMAIVSVGLSLNKEMRKDVAAIYNQNKLMFFESAKEFSGYNHVLLSSGDLEQEIYAKKTLGILLSAEQSELIKVKILRLIKKHYKDIYVYAQNNNYDGFRKKLSAIEDTSKNLKVTETLIVLFFYTMKQLNENIINLQVVENAFNAASLFININPINTDIQNELKRETRLAQVKQIVKDELGTIKNSSDILYSNHKDLKTMVSCLRNLLIIDKLDLDFIAPKVNQDDLDKVMLAFIKTTGKAEFDETQVVQSFGAGYIMKMLLNEYLRARELYLTYSDEDALYSELKALKEKLDTASLAKDTVEIQAHKLKSEIETHELKLKNALSEQSRFYEAQINELNKEIDRLKINLDAEMKNREELFQLREFFIDLKNDYSPTDTSLDLSRFIANKKLLIIGGTPSWRKRLEAKFPTILTADGFNDKIELRSYGEVDFVLFYSSYMSHKTYYKTVDFIRANDIPAGYIGRTNMDLVEFEIAEELNKRLAAH
;
A
#
# COMPACT_ATOMS: atom_id res chain seq x y z
N MET A 1 38.18 16.76 -4.32
CA MET A 1 38.80 16.92 -2.99
C MET A 1 39.94 15.93 -2.79
N LYS A 2 39.67 14.63 -2.88
CA LYS A 2 40.65 13.53 -2.72
C LYS A 2 42.04 13.78 -3.34
N GLN A 3 42.12 14.10 -4.63
CA GLN A 3 43.41 14.38 -5.31
C GLN A 3 44.26 15.49 -4.66
N VAL A 4 43.63 16.50 -4.06
CA VAL A 4 44.34 17.58 -3.35
C VAL A 4 44.85 17.11 -2.00
N MET A 5 44.06 16.28 -1.32
CA MET A 5 44.45 15.70 -0.04
C MET A 5 45.55 14.65 -0.23
N GLU A 6 45.54 13.89 -1.33
CA GLU A 6 46.63 13.00 -1.75
C GLU A 6 47.92 13.80 -1.97
N PHE A 7 47.86 14.89 -2.75
CA PHE A 7 49.02 15.78 -2.94
C PHE A 7 49.53 16.36 -1.61
N PHE A 8 48.62 16.78 -0.72
CA PHE A 8 49.00 17.34 0.58
C PHE A 8 49.63 16.28 1.49
N ALA A 9 49.05 15.09 1.56
CA ALA A 9 49.55 13.96 2.35
C ALA A 9 50.97 13.57 1.91
N GLU A 10 51.21 13.47 0.60
CA GLU A 10 52.51 13.08 0.03
C GLU A 10 53.61 14.11 0.29
N ASN A 11 53.32 15.41 0.16
CA ASN A 11 54.34 16.45 0.26
C ASN A 11 54.68 16.87 1.70
N TYR A 12 53.82 16.56 2.68
CA TYR A 12 53.96 17.06 4.06
C TYR A 12 54.03 15.96 5.12
N ASP A 13 54.15 14.69 4.70
CA ASP A 13 54.25 13.50 5.57
C ASP A 13 53.09 13.41 6.58
N ILE A 14 51.86 13.56 6.08
CA ILE A 14 50.62 13.53 6.87
C ILE A 14 49.75 12.40 6.36
N ASN A 15 49.04 11.72 7.26
CA ASN A 15 48.08 10.70 6.85
C ASN A 15 46.95 11.32 6.01
N LEU A 16 46.57 10.68 4.90
CA LEU A 16 45.50 11.17 4.03
C LEU A 16 44.18 11.45 4.77
N ASN A 17 43.81 10.57 5.71
CA ASN A 17 42.58 10.77 6.49
C ASN A 17 42.71 11.98 7.41
N GLU A 18 43.85 12.17 8.08
CA GLU A 18 44.09 13.34 8.94
C GLU A 18 44.06 14.65 8.14
N ALA A 19 44.60 14.64 6.92
CA ALA A 19 44.51 15.74 5.98
C ALA A 19 43.06 16.08 5.61
N GLU A 20 42.25 15.07 5.27
CA GLU A 20 40.82 15.22 4.95
C GLU A 20 40.03 15.76 6.15
N GLU A 21 40.24 15.19 7.34
CA GLU A 21 39.59 15.60 8.58
C GLU A 21 39.92 17.05 8.94
N TYR A 22 41.21 17.41 8.91
CA TYR A 22 41.66 18.78 9.15
C TYR A 22 40.99 19.75 8.17
N PHE A 23 41.02 19.43 6.87
CA PHE A 23 40.50 20.29 5.82
C PHE A 23 38.99 20.51 5.97
N MET A 24 38.24 19.45 6.20
CA MET A 24 36.78 19.56 6.40
C MET A 24 36.46 20.32 7.69
N ALA A 25 37.21 20.08 8.77
CA ALA A 25 37.00 20.77 10.04
C ALA A 25 37.28 22.27 9.92
N ILE A 26 38.43 22.66 9.37
CA ILE A 26 38.84 24.07 9.30
C ILE A 26 37.95 24.90 8.34
N VAL A 27 37.50 24.31 7.22
CA VAL A 27 36.55 24.98 6.32
C VAL A 27 35.19 25.16 7.00
N SER A 28 34.72 24.13 7.72
CA SER A 28 33.48 24.18 8.48
C SER A 28 33.51 25.26 9.56
N VAL A 29 34.59 25.30 10.34
CA VAL A 29 34.87 26.35 11.32
C VAL A 29 34.85 27.70 10.62
N GLY A 30 35.52 27.80 9.49
CA GLY A 30 35.68 29.05 8.76
C GLY A 30 34.39 29.70 8.32
N LEU A 31 33.54 28.91 7.68
CA LEU A 31 32.20 29.34 7.26
C LEU A 31 31.27 29.64 8.45
N SER A 32 31.55 29.05 9.61
CA SER A 32 30.81 29.32 10.85
C SER A 32 31.26 30.57 11.61
N LEU A 33 32.39 31.21 11.24
CA LEU A 33 32.84 32.44 11.93
C LEU A 33 31.95 33.64 11.63
N ASN A 34 31.36 33.71 10.43
CA ASN A 34 30.47 34.81 10.06
C ASN A 34 29.06 34.59 10.64
N LYS A 35 28.68 35.42 11.62
CA LYS A 35 27.38 35.33 12.31
C LYS A 35 26.17 35.47 11.39
N GLU A 36 26.25 36.28 10.33
CA GLU A 36 25.15 36.39 9.36
C GLU A 36 25.08 35.15 8.46
N MET A 37 26.23 34.56 8.12
CA MET A 37 26.26 33.29 7.37
C MET A 37 25.65 32.13 8.17
N ARG A 38 25.81 32.09 9.50
CA ARG A 38 25.19 31.08 10.38
C ARG A 38 23.67 30.95 10.16
N LYS A 39 22.98 32.08 9.96
CA LYS A 39 21.52 32.10 9.71
C LYS A 39 21.17 31.41 8.39
N ASP A 40 21.92 31.70 7.33
CA ASP A 40 21.70 31.08 6.03
C ASP A 40 22.11 29.58 6.03
N VAL A 41 23.17 29.23 6.76
CA VAL A 41 23.58 27.83 6.99
C VAL A 41 22.47 27.07 7.71
N ALA A 42 21.89 27.62 8.78
CA ALA A 42 20.75 27.02 9.45
C ALA A 42 19.55 26.86 8.50
N ALA A 43 19.27 27.85 7.65
CA ALA A 43 18.17 27.76 6.70
C ALA A 43 18.37 26.62 5.68
N ILE A 44 19.60 26.38 5.21
CA ILE A 44 19.91 25.23 4.35
C ILE A 44 19.80 23.93 5.15
N TYR A 45 20.45 23.88 6.32
CA TYR A 45 20.47 22.71 7.19
C TYR A 45 19.05 22.21 7.51
N ASN A 46 18.15 23.13 7.86
CA ASN A 46 16.77 22.82 8.23
C ASN A 46 15.92 22.28 7.07
N GLN A 47 16.35 22.42 5.81
CA GLN A 47 15.64 21.83 4.67
C GLN A 47 15.75 20.30 4.64
N ASN A 48 16.85 19.74 5.16
CA ASN A 48 17.05 18.30 5.28
C ASN A 48 17.96 17.97 6.47
N LYS A 49 17.48 18.32 7.67
CA LYS A 49 18.25 18.24 8.92
C LYS A 49 18.85 16.86 9.13
N LEU A 50 18.05 15.81 8.90
CA LEU A 50 18.44 14.42 9.11
C LEU A 50 19.66 14.04 8.25
N MET A 51 19.57 14.25 6.93
CA MET A 51 20.63 13.90 6.00
C MET A 51 21.95 14.61 6.31
N PHE A 52 21.90 15.92 6.62
CA PHE A 52 23.11 16.67 6.94
C PHE A 52 23.71 16.24 8.28
N PHE A 53 22.86 15.97 9.28
CA PHE A 53 23.31 15.47 10.57
C PHE A 53 23.99 14.11 10.46
N GLU A 54 23.38 13.16 9.73
CA GLU A 54 23.94 11.82 9.47
C GLU A 54 25.29 11.94 8.77
N SER A 55 25.34 12.72 7.69
CA SER A 55 26.58 12.98 6.94
C SER A 55 27.70 13.48 7.87
N ALA A 56 27.38 14.41 8.78
CA ALA A 56 28.35 14.91 9.75
C ALA A 56 28.77 13.85 10.76
N LYS A 57 27.82 13.14 11.39
CA LYS A 57 28.11 12.15 12.46
C LYS A 57 28.89 10.94 11.97
N GLU A 58 28.67 10.51 10.73
CA GLU A 58 29.37 9.37 10.12
C GLU A 58 30.80 9.72 9.67
N PHE A 59 31.13 11.01 9.57
CA PHE A 59 32.47 11.46 9.23
C PHE A 59 33.45 11.21 10.39
N SER A 60 34.60 10.60 10.08
CA SER A 60 35.63 10.27 11.08
C SER A 60 36.11 11.50 11.85
N GLY A 61 36.22 12.65 11.17
CA GLY A 61 36.59 13.93 11.76
C GLY A 61 35.48 14.68 12.50
N TYR A 62 34.32 14.07 12.80
CA TYR A 62 33.21 14.76 13.49
C TYR A 62 33.61 15.34 14.86
N ASN A 63 34.54 14.67 15.55
CA ASN A 63 35.10 15.10 16.84
C ASN A 63 36.47 15.76 16.70
N HIS A 64 36.86 16.16 15.49
CA HIS A 64 38.14 16.82 15.27
C HIS A 64 38.25 18.09 16.12
N VAL A 65 39.39 18.28 16.78
CA VAL A 65 39.57 19.29 17.85
C VAL A 65 39.27 20.72 17.40
N LEU A 66 39.48 21.04 16.12
CA LEU A 66 39.16 22.34 15.52
C LEU A 66 37.66 22.67 15.56
N LEU A 67 36.77 21.68 15.42
CA LEU A 67 35.33 21.92 15.50
C LEU A 67 34.91 22.36 16.90
N SER A 68 35.70 21.99 17.92
CA SER A 68 35.45 22.24 19.34
C SER A 68 36.31 23.31 19.98
N SER A 69 37.18 23.97 19.21
CA SER A 69 38.18 24.90 19.76
C SER A 69 37.63 26.30 20.04
N GLY A 70 36.50 26.67 19.45
CA GLY A 70 35.84 27.95 19.67
C GLY A 70 34.71 27.89 20.70
N ASP A 71 33.82 28.88 20.63
CA ASP A 71 32.61 28.92 21.47
C ASP A 71 31.58 27.85 21.05
N LEU A 72 30.66 27.53 21.97
CA LEU A 72 29.64 26.51 21.75
C LEU A 72 28.75 26.80 20.53
N GLU A 73 28.40 28.08 20.29
CA GLU A 73 27.58 28.46 19.15
C GLU A 73 28.33 28.16 17.84
N GLN A 74 29.60 28.52 17.76
CA GLN A 74 30.48 28.27 16.63
C GLN A 74 30.62 26.76 16.37
N GLU A 75 30.80 25.93 17.40
CA GLU A 75 30.86 24.46 17.24
C GLU A 75 29.57 23.90 16.62
N ILE A 76 28.40 24.33 17.12
CA ILE A 76 27.11 23.88 16.60
C ILE A 76 26.99 24.19 15.11
N TYR A 77 27.28 25.43 14.72
CA TYR A 77 27.20 25.85 13.31
C TYR A 77 28.30 25.24 12.44
N ALA A 78 29.50 24.99 12.98
CA ALA A 78 30.55 24.28 12.27
C ALA A 78 30.14 22.83 11.99
N LYS A 79 29.56 22.11 12.97
CA LYS A 79 29.04 20.75 12.76
C LYS A 79 27.87 20.71 11.77
N LYS A 80 26.98 21.70 11.79
CA LYS A 80 25.93 21.86 10.76
C LYS A 80 26.52 22.10 9.38
N THR A 81 27.53 22.96 9.29
CA THR A 81 28.23 23.27 8.04
C THR A 81 28.95 22.03 7.50
N LEU A 82 29.62 21.27 8.36
CA LEU A 82 30.32 20.03 8.02
C LEU A 82 29.37 19.06 7.29
N GLY A 83 28.19 18.83 7.86
CA GLY A 83 27.16 18.00 7.24
C GLY A 83 26.76 18.47 5.85
N ILE A 84 26.56 19.78 5.67
CA ILE A 84 26.22 20.37 4.37
C ILE A 84 27.37 20.22 3.37
N LEU A 85 28.62 20.45 3.80
CA LEU A 85 29.81 20.33 2.94
C LEU A 85 30.00 18.89 2.46
N LEU A 86 29.86 17.91 3.36
CA LEU A 86 29.95 16.48 3.02
C LEU A 86 28.86 16.07 2.04
N SER A 87 27.60 16.48 2.27
CA SER A 87 26.52 16.20 1.32
C SER A 87 26.70 16.92 -0.03
N ALA A 88 27.47 18.01 -0.09
CA ALA A 88 27.73 18.73 -1.33
C ALA A 88 28.72 18.01 -2.25
N GLU A 89 29.56 17.12 -1.73
CA GLU A 89 30.41 16.27 -2.56
C GLU A 89 29.59 15.29 -3.42
N GLN A 90 28.41 14.91 -2.92
CA GLN A 90 27.52 13.93 -3.55
C GLN A 90 26.34 14.58 -4.31
N SER A 91 26.08 15.88 -4.09
CA SER A 91 24.90 16.57 -4.64
C SER A 91 25.24 17.93 -5.23
N GLU A 92 25.11 18.05 -6.56
CA GLU A 92 25.34 19.31 -7.28
C GLU A 92 24.36 20.42 -6.84
N LEU A 93 23.14 20.07 -6.44
CA LEU A 93 22.17 21.03 -5.91
C LEU A 93 22.65 21.68 -4.61
N ILE A 94 23.20 20.88 -3.69
CA ILE A 94 23.70 21.36 -2.39
C ILE A 94 24.97 22.18 -2.59
N LYS A 95 25.85 21.72 -3.48
CA LYS A 95 27.04 22.45 -3.91
C LYS A 95 26.71 23.85 -4.44
N VAL A 96 25.72 24.00 -5.33
CA VAL A 96 25.27 25.31 -5.81
C VAL A 96 24.80 26.21 -4.65
N LYS A 97 24.12 25.66 -3.64
CA LYS A 97 23.69 26.45 -2.47
C LYS A 97 24.89 26.95 -1.66
N ILE A 98 25.90 26.12 -1.41
CA ILE A 98 27.13 26.54 -0.71
C ILE A 98 27.88 27.61 -1.50
N LEU A 99 28.04 27.44 -2.83
CA LEU A 99 28.69 28.43 -3.67
C LEU A 99 27.96 29.79 -3.63
N ARG A 100 26.62 29.79 -3.55
CA ARG A 100 25.83 31.02 -3.35
C ARG A 100 26.07 31.65 -1.98
N LEU A 101 26.23 30.87 -0.92
CA LEU A 101 26.58 31.40 0.40
C LEU A 101 27.97 32.05 0.39
N ILE A 102 28.96 31.37 -0.19
CA ILE A 102 30.32 31.90 -0.33
C ILE A 102 30.27 33.20 -1.16
N LYS A 103 29.50 33.23 -2.26
CA LYS A 103 29.31 34.46 -3.07
C LYS A 103 28.71 35.62 -2.26
N LYS A 104 27.77 35.33 -1.37
CA LYS A 104 27.06 36.34 -0.55
C LYS A 104 27.95 36.90 0.55
N HIS A 105 28.63 36.03 1.30
CA HIS A 105 29.34 36.41 2.53
C HIS A 105 30.85 36.60 2.34
N TYR A 106 31.41 35.99 1.32
CA TYR A 106 32.83 36.04 0.97
C TYR A 106 32.98 36.49 -0.50
N LYS A 107 32.31 37.60 -0.85
CA LYS A 107 32.18 38.08 -2.25
C LYS A 107 33.52 38.23 -2.96
N ASP A 108 34.51 38.82 -2.32
CA ASP A 108 35.81 39.05 -2.94
C ASP A 108 36.55 37.74 -3.20
N ILE A 109 36.54 36.83 -2.21
CA ILE A 109 37.06 35.47 -2.31
C ILE A 109 36.41 34.75 -3.49
N TYR A 110 35.08 34.81 -3.58
CA TYR A 110 34.32 34.23 -4.68
C TYR A 110 34.72 34.83 -6.03
N VAL A 111 34.90 36.15 -6.13
CA VAL A 111 35.25 36.83 -7.39
C VAL A 111 36.66 36.45 -7.86
N TYR A 112 37.66 36.45 -6.96
CA TYR A 112 39.00 36.02 -7.31
C TYR A 112 39.01 34.56 -7.76
N ALA A 113 38.27 33.70 -7.05
CA ALA A 113 38.15 32.29 -7.38
C ALA A 113 37.40 32.02 -8.68
N GLN A 114 36.34 32.78 -8.95
CA GLN A 114 35.57 32.67 -10.19
C GLN A 114 36.41 33.04 -11.42
N ASN A 115 37.24 34.09 -11.29
CA ASN A 115 38.04 34.66 -12.38
C ASN A 115 39.43 34.01 -12.55
N ASN A 116 39.75 32.97 -11.75
CA ASN A 116 41.10 32.37 -11.71
C ASN A 116 42.21 33.43 -11.46
N ASN A 117 41.92 34.50 -10.70
CA ASN A 117 42.84 35.60 -10.45
C ASN A 117 43.65 35.36 -9.16
N TYR A 118 44.61 34.44 -9.26
CA TYR A 118 45.43 33.98 -8.14
C TYR A 118 46.35 35.08 -7.57
N ASP A 119 46.94 35.90 -8.43
CA ASP A 119 47.82 36.99 -8.01
C ASP A 119 47.06 38.10 -7.27
N GLY A 120 45.83 38.40 -7.71
CA GLY A 120 44.94 39.32 -7.03
C GLY A 120 44.56 38.84 -5.64
N PHE A 121 44.25 37.55 -5.50
CA PHE A 121 43.97 36.93 -4.21
C PHE A 121 45.20 36.95 -3.29
N ARG A 122 46.38 36.57 -3.80
CA ARG A 122 47.65 36.58 -3.05
C ARG A 122 47.98 37.96 -2.50
N LYS A 123 47.85 39.00 -3.33
CA LYS A 123 48.08 40.41 -2.91
C LYS A 123 47.10 40.86 -1.83
N LYS A 124 45.84 40.46 -1.94
CA LYS A 124 44.83 40.75 -0.91
C LYS A 124 45.16 40.06 0.41
N LEU A 125 45.54 38.78 0.38
CA LEU A 125 45.86 38.02 1.58
C LEU A 125 47.09 38.59 2.32
N SER A 126 48.10 39.05 1.58
CA SER A 126 49.24 39.76 2.16
C SER A 126 48.90 41.12 2.78
N ALA A 127 47.80 41.74 2.35
CA ALA A 127 47.33 43.04 2.83
C ALA A 127 46.41 42.95 4.05
N ILE A 128 45.87 41.78 4.38
CA ILE A 128 45.26 41.55 5.69
C ILE A 128 46.40 41.66 6.71
N GLU A 129 46.33 42.53 7.71
CA GLU A 129 47.38 42.66 8.72
C GLU A 129 47.33 41.53 9.76
N ASP A 130 48.41 41.34 10.53
CA ASP A 130 48.64 40.29 11.53
C ASP A 130 47.64 40.24 12.70
N THR A 131 46.67 41.16 12.76
CA THR A 131 45.68 41.27 13.84
C THR A 131 44.67 40.12 13.90
N SER A 132 44.62 39.23 12.88
CA SER A 132 43.87 37.97 12.98
C SER A 132 44.48 36.85 12.12
N LYS A 133 45.64 36.31 12.52
CA LYS A 133 46.28 35.16 11.86
C LYS A 133 45.31 33.99 11.56
N ASN A 134 44.32 33.76 12.43
CA ASN A 134 43.28 32.73 12.25
C ASN A 134 42.29 33.05 11.11
N LEU A 135 41.98 34.33 10.84
CA LEU A 135 41.06 34.74 9.77
C LEU A 135 41.68 34.54 8.39
N LYS A 136 42.98 34.85 8.23
CA LYS A 136 43.72 34.61 6.98
C LYS A 136 43.73 33.14 6.58
N VAL A 137 44.12 32.25 7.50
CA VAL A 137 44.18 30.80 7.26
C VAL A 137 42.80 30.25 6.88
N THR A 138 41.78 30.72 7.59
CA THR A 138 40.38 30.38 7.33
C THR A 138 39.92 30.78 5.93
N GLU A 139 40.15 32.04 5.53
CA GLU A 139 39.77 32.56 4.22
C GLU A 139 40.52 31.85 3.08
N THR A 140 41.79 31.52 3.29
CA THR A 140 42.58 30.71 2.34
C THR A 140 42.02 29.30 2.16
N LEU A 141 41.57 28.65 3.23
CA LEU A 141 41.03 27.29 3.17
C LEU A 141 39.62 27.26 2.57
N ILE A 142 38.81 28.29 2.78
CA ILE A 142 37.52 28.48 2.06
C ILE A 142 37.76 28.64 0.55
N VAL A 143 38.81 29.39 0.17
CA VAL A 143 39.22 29.55 -1.24
C VAL A 143 39.67 28.21 -1.82
N LEU A 144 40.48 27.45 -1.09
CA LEU A 144 40.89 26.10 -1.48
C LEU A 144 39.69 25.18 -1.66
N PHE A 145 38.74 25.17 -0.72
CA PHE A 145 37.49 24.42 -0.83
C PHE A 145 36.71 24.81 -2.10
N PHE A 146 36.56 26.11 -2.37
CA PHE A 146 35.92 26.60 -3.57
C PHE A 146 36.59 26.10 -4.86
N TYR A 147 37.93 26.06 -4.89
CA TYR A 147 38.67 25.54 -6.04
C TYR A 147 38.56 24.03 -6.17
N THR A 148 38.58 23.26 -5.07
CA THR A 148 38.34 21.81 -5.14
C THR A 148 36.96 21.47 -5.69
N MET A 149 35.98 22.35 -5.50
CA MET A 149 34.61 22.19 -6.00
C MET A 149 34.44 22.52 -7.49
N LYS A 150 35.32 23.31 -8.11
CA LYS A 150 35.19 23.76 -9.52
C LYS A 150 35.99 22.88 -10.52
N GLN A 151 36.60 21.79 -10.06
CA GLN A 151 37.65 21.01 -10.75
C GLN A 151 38.94 21.83 -10.93
N LEU A 152 40.05 21.28 -10.44
CA LEU A 152 41.31 22.01 -10.27
C LEU A 152 42.07 22.16 -11.60
N ASN A 153 42.87 23.23 -11.65
CA ASN A 153 44.01 23.35 -12.55
C ASN A 153 45.28 23.10 -11.72
N GLU A 154 46.20 22.25 -12.20
CA GLU A 154 47.45 21.89 -11.49
C GLU A 154 48.27 23.13 -11.08
N ASN A 155 48.19 24.22 -11.83
CA ASN A 155 48.86 25.49 -11.50
C ASN A 155 48.42 26.13 -10.17
N ILE A 156 47.28 25.74 -9.61
CA ILE A 156 46.74 26.29 -8.35
C ILE A 156 47.46 25.70 -7.14
N ILE A 157 47.81 24.42 -7.23
CA ILE A 157 48.44 23.67 -6.14
C ILE A 157 49.84 24.26 -5.83
N ASN A 158 50.51 24.77 -6.86
CA ASN A 158 51.84 25.40 -6.79
C ASN A 158 51.82 26.89 -6.37
N LEU A 159 50.67 27.43 -5.95
CA LEU A 159 50.61 28.80 -5.46
C LEU A 159 51.16 28.84 -4.03
N GLN A 160 52.07 29.78 -3.75
CA GLN A 160 52.64 30.01 -2.42
C GLN A 160 51.56 30.13 -1.32
N VAL A 161 50.37 30.64 -1.65
CA VAL A 161 49.26 30.77 -0.70
C VAL A 161 48.69 29.40 -0.28
N VAL A 162 48.62 28.45 -1.21
CA VAL A 162 48.17 27.08 -0.97
C VAL A 162 49.22 26.30 -0.19
N GLU A 163 50.49 26.40 -0.59
CA GLU A 163 51.61 25.85 0.18
C GLU A 163 51.66 26.39 1.62
N ASN A 164 51.40 27.68 1.82
CA ASN A 164 51.32 28.26 3.17
C ASN A 164 50.17 27.69 4.00
N ALA A 165 49.02 27.42 3.39
CA ALA A 165 47.88 26.82 4.08
C ALA A 165 48.16 25.37 4.48
N PHE A 166 48.81 24.61 3.60
CA PHE A 166 49.25 23.24 3.87
C PHE A 166 50.39 23.17 4.89
N ASN A 167 51.35 24.09 4.83
CA ASN A 167 52.34 24.27 5.88
C ASN A 167 51.66 24.54 7.24
N ALA A 168 50.69 25.46 7.28
CA ALA A 168 49.95 25.75 8.51
C ALA A 168 49.17 24.52 9.02
N ALA A 169 48.59 23.73 8.12
CA ALA A 169 47.94 22.46 8.46
C ALA A 169 48.93 21.43 9.03
N SER A 170 50.10 21.27 8.41
CA SER A 170 51.16 20.39 8.90
C SER A 170 51.66 20.82 10.28
N LEU A 171 51.93 22.11 10.48
CA LEU A 171 52.31 22.65 11.79
C LEU A 171 51.20 22.44 12.82
N PHE A 172 49.93 22.54 12.42
CA PHE A 172 48.82 22.24 13.30
C PHE A 172 48.86 20.77 13.74
N ILE A 173 48.79 19.86 12.78
CA ILE A 173 48.69 18.41 13.00
C ILE A 173 49.89 17.90 13.82
N ASN A 174 51.10 18.31 13.44
CA ASN A 174 52.32 17.72 13.98
C ASN A 174 52.88 18.43 15.23
N ILE A 175 52.60 19.73 15.41
CA ILE A 175 53.33 20.56 16.40
C ILE A 175 52.41 21.29 17.37
N ASN A 176 51.13 21.53 17.04
CA ASN A 176 50.28 22.37 17.88
C ASN A 176 50.06 21.74 19.27
N PRO A 177 50.26 22.50 20.36
CA PRO A 177 50.01 22.04 21.73
C PRO A 177 48.62 21.45 21.96
N ILE A 178 47.61 21.88 21.18
CA ILE A 178 46.25 21.36 21.29
C ILE A 178 46.13 19.88 20.89
N ASN A 179 47.05 19.39 20.06
CA ASN A 179 47.13 17.99 19.61
C ASN A 179 48.10 17.17 20.46
N THR A 180 48.71 17.78 21.47
CA THR A 180 49.72 17.11 22.29
C THR A 180 49.08 16.08 23.21
N ASP A 181 49.68 14.89 23.26
CA ASP A 181 49.32 13.87 24.24
C ASP A 181 49.81 14.29 25.64
N ILE A 182 48.94 14.99 26.34
CA ILE A 182 49.18 15.48 27.70
C ILE A 182 49.52 14.34 28.67
N GLN A 183 48.98 13.13 28.47
CA GLN A 183 49.27 12.01 29.36
C GLN A 183 50.71 11.54 29.22
N ASN A 184 51.23 11.52 27.99
CA ASN A 184 52.63 11.22 27.75
C ASN A 184 53.56 12.35 28.22
N GLU A 185 53.15 13.61 28.09
CA GLU A 185 53.92 14.73 28.64
C GLU A 185 54.03 14.71 30.16
N LEU A 186 52.92 14.45 30.85
CA LEU A 186 52.89 14.32 32.31
C LEU A 186 53.87 13.24 32.81
N LYS A 187 54.03 12.15 32.06
CA LYS A 187 54.98 11.08 32.38
C LYS A 187 56.44 11.47 32.15
N ARG A 188 56.72 12.32 31.16
CA ARG A 188 58.08 12.72 30.76
C ARG A 188 58.61 13.90 31.58
N GLU A 189 57.74 14.73 32.13
CA GLU A 189 58.14 15.93 32.87
C GLU A 189 58.69 15.59 34.26
N THR A 190 60.01 15.56 34.38
CA THR A 190 60.72 15.19 35.62
C THR A 190 60.57 16.24 36.73
N ARG A 191 60.34 17.51 36.37
CA ARG A 191 60.17 18.60 37.35
C ARG A 191 58.82 18.57 38.06
N LEU A 192 57.87 17.78 37.57
CA LEU A 192 56.54 17.65 38.16
C LEU A 192 56.61 17.15 39.61
N ALA A 193 57.54 16.25 39.92
CA ALA A 193 57.73 15.74 41.29
C ALA A 193 58.17 16.85 42.27
N GLN A 194 59.02 17.78 41.81
CA GLN A 194 59.48 18.91 42.63
C GLN A 194 58.34 19.88 42.93
N VAL A 195 57.56 20.26 41.92
CA VAL A 195 56.40 21.15 42.10
C VAL A 195 55.33 20.49 42.99
N LYS A 196 55.09 19.18 42.82
CA LYS A 196 54.20 18.41 43.70
C LYS A 196 54.65 18.45 45.16
N GLN A 197 55.96 18.35 45.39
CA GLN A 197 56.51 18.39 46.74
C GLN A 197 56.35 19.78 47.37
N ILE A 198 56.64 20.85 46.63
CA ILE A 198 56.41 22.24 47.09
C ILE A 198 54.94 22.46 47.46
N VAL A 199 54.00 22.06 46.59
CA VAL A 199 52.56 22.20 46.86
C VAL A 199 52.18 21.43 48.13
N LYS A 200 52.73 20.23 48.34
CA LYS A 200 52.45 19.42 49.52
C LYS A 200 53.06 20.01 50.80
N ASP A 201 54.23 20.60 50.72
CA ASP A 201 54.91 21.20 51.88
C ASP A 201 54.21 22.49 52.33
N GLU A 202 53.80 23.33 51.37
CA GLU A 202 53.13 24.61 51.65
C GLU A 202 51.64 24.47 51.98
N LEU A 203 50.92 23.59 51.28
CA LEU A 203 49.45 23.47 51.38
C LEU A 203 48.97 22.18 52.04
N GLY A 204 49.86 21.22 52.30
CA GLY A 204 49.49 19.91 52.83
C GLY A 204 48.82 18.99 51.80
N THR A 205 48.10 17.98 52.29
CA THR A 205 47.39 17.03 51.42
C THR A 205 46.02 17.59 51.04
N ILE A 206 45.83 17.85 49.74
CA ILE A 206 44.57 18.34 49.17
C ILE A 206 43.61 17.15 49.01
N LYS A 207 42.54 17.13 49.80
CA LYS A 207 41.50 16.08 49.78
C LYS A 207 40.25 16.53 49.03
N ASN A 208 39.92 17.82 49.13
CA ASN A 208 38.73 18.40 48.52
C ASN A 208 38.97 19.87 48.15
N SER A 209 37.99 20.48 47.48
CA SER A 209 38.08 21.89 47.07
C SER A 209 38.15 22.86 48.24
N SER A 210 37.61 22.52 49.41
CA SER A 210 37.63 23.40 50.58
C SER A 210 39.05 23.65 51.10
N ASP A 211 39.97 22.68 50.92
CA ASP A 211 41.37 22.81 51.31
C ASP A 211 42.09 23.95 50.55
N ILE A 212 41.59 24.28 49.35
CA ILE A 212 42.10 25.39 48.52
C ILE A 212 41.25 26.64 48.67
N LEU A 213 39.92 26.52 48.52
CA LEU A 213 38.99 27.65 48.54
C LEU A 213 38.96 28.38 49.90
N TYR A 214 39.21 27.66 50.99
CA TYR A 214 39.20 28.19 52.35
C TYR A 214 40.56 28.07 53.04
N SER A 215 41.65 27.98 52.26
CA SER A 215 42.99 27.88 52.81
C SER A 215 43.34 29.09 53.69
N ASN A 216 44.01 28.82 54.81
CA ASN A 216 44.58 29.86 55.68
C ASN A 216 45.98 30.32 55.23
N HIS A 217 46.56 29.70 54.20
CA HIS A 217 47.85 30.11 53.65
C HIS A 217 47.76 31.54 53.11
N LYS A 218 48.63 32.44 53.57
CA LYS A 218 48.51 33.90 53.36
C LYS A 218 48.43 34.27 51.87
N ASP A 219 49.31 33.69 51.07
CA ASP A 219 49.42 34.00 49.63
C ASP A 219 48.29 33.40 48.81
N LEU A 220 47.75 32.27 49.27
CA LEU A 220 46.64 31.59 48.61
C LEU A 220 45.31 32.29 48.95
N LYS A 221 45.09 32.59 50.24
CA LYS A 221 43.86 33.21 50.75
C LYS A 221 43.51 34.50 50.04
N THR A 222 44.49 35.40 49.88
CA THR A 222 44.26 36.72 49.26
C THR A 222 43.86 36.57 47.80
N MET A 223 44.59 35.74 47.05
CA MET A 223 44.33 35.50 45.62
C MET A 223 42.99 34.78 45.41
N VAL A 224 42.72 33.71 46.15
CA VAL A 224 41.46 32.96 46.09
C VAL A 224 40.27 33.84 46.44
N SER A 225 40.37 34.68 47.48
CA SER A 225 39.30 35.60 47.87
C SER A 225 38.99 36.60 46.77
N CYS A 226 40.02 37.14 46.09
CA CYS A 226 39.85 38.05 44.97
C CYS A 226 39.10 37.38 43.81
N LEU A 227 39.55 36.20 43.38
CA LEU A 227 38.90 35.45 42.30
C LEU A 227 37.48 35.02 42.66
N ARG A 228 37.24 34.54 43.89
CA ARG A 228 35.90 34.14 44.34
C ARG A 228 34.95 35.34 44.37
N ASN A 229 35.39 36.49 44.85
CA ASN A 229 34.58 37.70 44.83
C ASN A 229 34.25 38.16 43.40
N LEU A 230 35.20 38.06 42.46
CA LEU A 230 34.95 38.35 41.05
C LEU A 230 33.82 37.47 40.51
N LEU A 231 33.89 36.15 40.73
CA LEU A 231 32.86 35.21 40.29
C LEU A 231 31.51 35.49 40.95
N ILE A 232 31.47 35.76 42.26
CA ILE A 232 30.24 36.07 43.00
C ILE A 232 29.58 37.35 42.48
N ILE A 233 30.35 38.39 42.12
CA ILE A 233 29.83 39.63 41.52
C ILE A 233 29.06 39.31 40.22
N ASP A 234 29.58 38.36 39.43
CA ASP A 234 28.94 37.85 38.22
C ASP A 234 27.92 36.71 38.49
N LYS A 235 27.49 36.56 39.75
CA LYS A 235 26.49 35.58 40.22
C LYS A 235 26.92 34.12 40.04
N LEU A 236 28.21 33.88 40.03
CA LEU A 236 28.82 32.57 39.92
C LEU A 236 29.46 32.18 41.26
N ASP A 237 28.89 31.18 41.93
CA ASP A 237 29.37 30.75 43.25
C ASP A 237 30.05 29.37 43.17
N LEU A 238 31.34 29.34 43.47
CA LEU A 238 32.18 28.15 43.47
C LEU A 238 31.75 27.09 44.49
N ASP A 239 30.98 27.45 45.51
CA ASP A 239 30.46 26.48 46.48
C ASP A 239 29.34 25.61 45.89
N PHE A 240 28.60 26.14 44.92
CA PHE A 240 27.54 25.42 44.21
C PHE A 240 28.04 24.77 42.92
N ILE A 241 29.10 25.33 42.32
CA ILE A 241 29.79 24.76 41.18
C ILE A 241 30.80 23.77 41.75
N ALA A 242 30.35 22.54 41.97
CA ALA A 242 31.18 21.47 42.54
C ALA A 242 31.69 20.47 41.49
N PRO A 243 32.56 20.85 40.53
CA PRO A 243 33.27 19.89 39.73
C PRO A 243 34.40 19.29 40.58
N LYS A 244 34.47 17.96 40.58
CA LYS A 244 35.61 17.25 41.17
C LYS A 244 36.87 17.61 40.38
N VAL A 245 37.83 18.27 41.02
CA VAL A 245 39.21 18.34 40.52
C VAL A 245 39.90 17.06 40.97
N ASN A 246 40.23 16.19 40.04
CA ASN A 246 40.92 14.93 40.33
C ASN A 246 42.45 15.13 40.32
N GLN A 247 43.21 14.09 40.68
CA GLN A 247 44.68 14.19 40.70
C GLN A 247 45.29 14.49 39.32
N ASP A 248 44.72 13.94 38.25
CA ASP A 248 45.15 14.19 36.87
C ASP A 248 44.97 15.67 36.48
N ASP A 249 43.90 16.31 36.95
CA ASP A 249 43.66 17.73 36.76
C ASP A 249 44.66 18.60 37.53
N LEU A 250 45.02 18.22 38.76
CA LEU A 250 46.07 18.90 39.51
C LEU A 250 47.42 18.80 38.81
N ASP A 251 47.74 17.62 38.29
CA ASP A 251 48.96 17.38 37.54
C ASP A 251 49.04 18.25 36.28
N LYS A 252 47.92 18.45 35.58
CA LYS A 252 47.82 19.39 34.44
C LYS A 252 48.02 20.84 34.85
N VAL A 253 47.47 21.26 35.98
CA VAL A 253 47.67 22.63 36.52
C VAL A 253 49.15 22.88 36.79
N MET A 254 49.82 21.93 37.45
CA MET A 254 51.27 22.02 37.73
C MET A 254 52.10 21.99 36.44
N LEU A 255 51.74 21.11 35.48
CA LEU A 255 52.40 21.05 34.18
C LEU A 255 52.29 22.38 33.43
N ALA A 256 51.13 23.03 33.45
CA ALA A 256 50.92 24.33 32.82
C ALA A 256 51.88 25.38 33.40
N PHE A 257 52.00 25.44 34.73
CA PHE A 257 52.94 26.33 35.41
C PHE A 257 54.41 26.06 35.03
N ILE A 258 54.82 24.79 35.00
CA ILE A 258 56.19 24.39 34.63
C ILE A 258 56.51 24.85 33.20
N LYS A 259 55.56 24.67 32.28
CA LYS A 259 55.71 25.08 30.88
C LYS A 259 55.77 26.59 30.69
N THR A 260 55.05 27.36 31.50
CA THR A 260 55.08 28.83 31.43
C THR A 260 56.40 29.40 31.95
N THR A 261 56.94 28.84 33.04
CA THR A 261 58.14 29.40 33.69
C THR A 261 59.42 29.04 32.95
N GLY A 262 59.51 27.83 32.38
CA GLY A 262 60.71 27.35 31.68
C GLY A 262 61.97 27.24 32.56
N LYS A 263 61.85 27.48 33.86
CA LYS A 263 62.97 27.50 34.82
C LYS A 263 63.21 26.10 35.41
N ALA A 264 64.43 25.91 35.92
CA ALA A 264 64.82 24.71 36.66
C ALA A 264 64.56 24.83 38.17
N GLU A 265 64.50 26.06 38.69
CA GLU A 265 64.20 26.36 40.08
C GLU A 265 62.85 27.09 40.17
N PHE A 266 62.10 26.78 41.22
CA PHE A 266 60.75 27.29 41.44
C PHE A 266 60.69 28.11 42.72
N ASP A 267 60.12 29.30 42.64
CA ASP A 267 59.76 30.11 43.80
C ASP A 267 58.47 29.56 44.42
N GLU A 268 58.53 29.18 45.69
CA GLU A 268 57.44 28.55 46.43
C GLU A 268 56.17 29.42 46.43
N THR A 269 56.35 30.74 46.58
CA THR A 269 55.23 31.70 46.56
C THR A 269 54.53 31.70 45.20
N GLN A 270 55.30 31.77 44.10
CA GLN A 270 54.76 31.70 42.74
C GLN A 270 54.10 30.35 42.46
N VAL A 271 54.66 29.24 42.94
CA VAL A 271 54.06 27.91 42.79
C VAL A 271 52.68 27.89 43.46
N VAL A 272 52.60 28.31 44.72
CA VAL A 272 51.35 28.28 45.50
C VAL A 272 50.27 29.17 44.89
N GLN A 273 50.63 30.41 44.51
CA GLN A 273 49.69 31.34 43.87
C GLN A 273 49.21 30.82 42.51
N SER A 274 50.14 30.33 41.66
CA SER A 274 49.80 29.79 40.34
C SER A 274 48.96 28.53 40.44
N PHE A 275 49.26 27.66 41.41
CA PHE A 275 48.50 26.45 41.67
C PHE A 275 47.09 26.78 42.12
N GLY A 276 46.91 27.72 43.05
CA GLY A 276 45.59 28.16 43.50
C GLY A 276 44.73 28.76 42.38
N ALA A 277 45.31 29.66 41.58
CA ALA A 277 44.62 30.25 40.42
C ALA A 277 44.27 29.17 39.39
N GLY A 278 45.23 28.29 39.09
CA GLY A 278 45.03 27.16 38.19
C GLY A 278 43.97 26.18 38.69
N TYR A 279 43.86 25.94 39.99
CA TYR A 279 42.82 25.10 40.59
C TYR A 279 41.43 25.67 40.30
N ILE A 280 41.20 26.97 40.57
CA ILE A 280 39.92 27.64 40.30
C ILE A 280 39.62 27.64 38.80
N MET A 281 40.60 27.98 37.96
CA MET A 281 40.42 27.95 36.51
C MET A 281 40.07 26.55 36.00
N LYS A 282 40.68 25.52 36.60
CA LYS A 282 40.42 24.13 36.24
C LYS A 282 39.03 23.66 36.69
N MET A 283 38.56 24.12 37.85
CA MET A 283 37.16 23.91 38.25
C MET A 283 36.20 24.50 37.20
N LEU A 284 36.40 25.76 36.84
CA LEU A 284 35.55 26.44 35.84
C LEU A 284 35.62 25.77 34.47
N LEU A 285 36.80 25.34 34.04
CA LEU A 285 36.98 24.61 32.79
C LEU A 285 36.26 23.26 32.80
N ASN A 286 36.36 22.50 33.90
CA ASN A 286 35.67 21.23 34.03
C ASN A 286 34.15 21.42 33.99
N GLU A 287 33.61 22.45 34.66
CA GLU A 287 32.18 22.77 34.60
C GLU A 287 31.75 23.24 33.21
N TYR A 288 32.55 24.08 32.54
CA TYR A 288 32.28 24.48 31.15
C TYR A 288 32.23 23.28 30.20
N LEU A 289 33.21 22.37 30.29
CA LEU A 289 33.26 21.16 29.46
C LEU A 289 32.06 20.26 29.75
N ARG A 290 31.66 20.12 31.02
CA ARG A 290 30.46 19.37 31.40
C ARG A 290 29.18 20.02 30.87
N ALA A 291 29.02 21.34 31.01
CA ALA A 291 27.87 22.07 30.49
C ALA A 291 27.77 21.96 28.96
N ARG A 292 28.92 22.02 28.28
CA ARG A 292 29.04 21.80 26.84
C ARG A 292 28.63 20.38 26.44
N GLU A 293 29.11 19.35 27.13
CA GLU A 293 28.72 17.96 26.90
C GLU A 293 27.22 17.77 27.14
N LEU A 294 26.69 18.26 28.26
CA LEU A 294 25.25 18.22 28.56
C LEU A 294 24.44 18.88 27.46
N TYR A 295 24.85 20.06 26.99
CA TYR A 295 24.17 20.72 25.89
C TYR A 295 24.23 19.89 24.60
N LEU A 296 25.39 19.37 24.22
CA LEU A 296 25.50 18.61 22.96
C LEU A 296 24.79 17.25 23.02
N THR A 297 24.77 16.60 24.18
CA THR A 297 24.11 15.29 24.38
C THR A 297 22.60 15.41 24.55
N TYR A 298 22.14 16.41 25.31
CA TYR A 298 20.71 16.60 25.63
C TYR A 298 20.06 17.73 24.84
N SER A 299 20.78 18.38 23.93
CA SER A 299 20.16 19.24 22.92
C SER A 299 19.09 18.43 22.20
N ASP A 300 17.94 19.07 21.98
CA ASP A 300 16.81 18.51 21.24
C ASP A 300 17.26 17.87 19.92
N GLU A 301 18.40 18.24 19.33
CA GLU A 301 18.84 17.70 18.05
C GLU A 301 19.19 16.20 18.06
N ASP A 302 19.87 15.66 19.09
CA ASP A 302 20.26 14.23 19.13
C ASP A 302 19.07 13.33 19.50
N ALA A 303 18.18 13.82 20.39
CA ALA A 303 16.92 13.15 20.73
C ALA A 303 15.92 13.18 19.56
N LEU A 304 15.70 14.35 18.96
CA LEU A 304 14.86 14.52 17.77
C LEU A 304 15.45 13.76 16.58
N TYR A 305 16.77 13.65 16.46
CA TYR A 305 17.40 12.80 15.44
C TYR A 305 17.02 11.33 15.62
N SER A 306 17.14 10.81 16.84
CA SER A 306 16.78 9.42 17.13
C SER A 306 15.32 9.14 16.81
N GLU A 307 14.43 10.08 17.15
CA GLU A 307 13.01 10.01 16.79
C GLU A 307 12.75 10.13 15.28
N LEU A 308 13.41 11.08 14.60
CA LEU A 308 13.28 11.29 13.16
C LEU A 308 13.78 10.09 12.37
N LYS A 309 14.88 9.47 12.79
CA LYS A 309 15.40 8.25 12.19
C LYS A 309 14.42 7.09 12.35
N ALA A 310 13.89 6.88 13.56
CA ALA A 310 12.87 5.88 13.81
C ALA A 310 11.58 6.13 12.99
N LEU A 311 11.18 7.40 12.82
CA LEU A 311 10.06 7.78 11.98
C LEU A 311 10.32 7.54 10.50
N LYS A 312 11.54 7.82 10.00
CA LYS A 312 11.93 7.54 8.62
C LYS A 312 11.96 6.05 8.33
N GLU A 313 12.51 5.23 9.23
CA GLU A 313 12.47 3.77 9.09
C GLU A 313 11.03 3.23 9.08
N LYS A 314 10.14 3.80 9.91
CA LYS A 314 8.70 3.49 9.87
C LYS A 314 8.03 3.93 8.56
N LEU A 315 8.44 5.08 8.00
CA LEU A 315 7.92 5.56 6.73
C LEU A 315 8.37 4.68 5.57
N ASP A 316 9.64 4.29 5.54
CA ASP A 316 10.22 3.43 4.50
C ASP A 316 9.57 2.04 4.53
N THR A 317 9.39 1.46 5.72
CA THR A 317 8.66 0.19 5.89
C THR A 317 7.19 0.29 5.48
N ALA A 318 6.51 1.38 5.82
CA ALA A 318 5.13 1.63 5.39
C ALA A 318 5.04 1.82 3.86
N SER A 319 6.02 2.47 3.23
CA SER A 319 6.09 2.63 1.77
C SER A 319 6.25 1.29 1.07
N LEU A 320 7.17 0.44 1.54
CA LEU A 320 7.36 -0.91 1.00
C LEU A 320 6.10 -1.78 1.17
N ALA A 321 5.42 -1.67 2.31
CA ALA A 321 4.16 -2.36 2.53
C ALA A 321 3.06 -1.87 1.57
N LYS A 322 2.99 -0.56 1.33
CA LYS A 322 2.07 0.04 0.36
C LYS A 322 2.32 -0.49 -1.06
N ASP A 323 3.57 -0.48 -1.52
CA ASP A 323 3.94 -1.00 -2.84
C ASP A 323 3.55 -2.47 -2.99
N THR A 324 3.74 -3.26 -1.93
CA THR A 324 3.34 -4.68 -1.90
C THR A 324 1.82 -4.84 -2.03
N VAL A 325 1.04 -4.02 -1.31
CA VAL A 325 -0.43 -4.03 -1.40
C VAL A 325 -0.91 -3.57 -2.78
N GLU A 326 -0.27 -2.58 -3.39
CA GLU A 326 -0.60 -2.14 -4.76
C GLU A 326 -0.35 -3.25 -5.79
N ILE A 327 0.76 -3.98 -5.68
CA ILE A 327 1.05 -5.15 -6.52
C ILE A 327 -0.03 -6.23 -6.34
N GLN A 328 -0.43 -6.53 -5.10
CA GLN A 328 -1.47 -7.51 -4.81
C GLN A 328 -2.84 -7.08 -5.36
N ALA A 329 -3.19 -5.81 -5.20
CA ALA A 329 -4.44 -5.25 -5.73
C ALA A 329 -4.49 -5.33 -7.26
N HIS A 330 -3.38 -5.05 -7.95
CA HIS A 330 -3.28 -5.19 -9.40
C HIS A 330 -3.46 -6.65 -9.84
N LYS A 331 -2.86 -7.60 -9.10
CA LYS A 331 -3.01 -9.04 -9.39
C LYS A 331 -4.47 -9.51 -9.23
N LEU A 332 -5.12 -9.17 -8.10
CA LEU A 332 -6.52 -9.52 -7.86
C LEU A 332 -7.45 -8.90 -8.91
N LYS A 333 -7.17 -7.67 -9.35
CA LYS A 333 -7.95 -7.03 -10.41
C LYS A 333 -7.83 -7.79 -11.73
N SER A 334 -6.63 -8.21 -12.11
CA SER A 334 -6.42 -9.05 -13.30
C SER A 334 -7.14 -10.41 -13.16
N GLU A 335 -7.10 -11.03 -11.99
CA GLU A 335 -7.83 -12.27 -11.72
C GLU A 335 -9.35 -12.08 -11.88
N ILE A 336 -9.92 -11.00 -11.33
CA ILE A 336 -11.34 -10.64 -11.50
C ILE A 336 -11.69 -10.49 -12.98
N GLU A 337 -10.90 -9.73 -13.75
CA GLU A 337 -11.15 -9.52 -15.19
C GLU A 337 -11.12 -10.86 -15.96
N THR A 338 -10.21 -11.77 -15.62
CA THR A 338 -10.19 -13.11 -16.25
C THR A 338 -11.40 -13.96 -15.85
N HIS A 339 -11.85 -13.87 -14.60
CA HIS A 339 -13.03 -14.58 -14.13
C HIS A 339 -14.32 -14.04 -14.75
N GLU A 340 -14.46 -12.72 -14.88
CA GLU A 340 -15.56 -12.07 -15.57
C GLU A 340 -15.62 -12.49 -17.05
N LEU A 341 -14.47 -12.55 -17.74
CA LEU A 341 -14.41 -13.03 -19.12
C LEU A 341 -14.83 -14.50 -19.24
N LYS A 342 -14.35 -15.36 -18.34
CA LYS A 342 -14.76 -16.78 -18.29
C LYS A 342 -16.26 -16.93 -18.04
N LEU A 343 -16.80 -16.17 -17.10
CA LEU A 343 -18.22 -16.18 -16.78
C LEU A 343 -19.06 -15.73 -17.97
N LYS A 344 -18.66 -14.65 -18.65
CA LYS A 344 -19.33 -14.13 -19.84
C LYS A 344 -19.34 -15.16 -20.98
N ASN A 345 -18.23 -15.86 -21.21
CA ASN A 345 -18.14 -16.89 -22.24
C ASN A 345 -19.05 -18.09 -21.91
N ALA A 346 -19.01 -18.58 -20.66
CA ALA A 346 -19.87 -19.67 -20.22
C ALA A 346 -21.36 -19.32 -20.35
N LEU A 347 -21.74 -18.10 -19.97
CA LEU A 347 -23.12 -17.61 -20.10
C LEU A 347 -23.54 -17.55 -21.58
N SER A 348 -22.65 -17.09 -22.46
CA SER A 348 -22.92 -17.04 -23.90
C SER A 348 -23.08 -18.42 -24.52
N GLU A 349 -22.27 -19.40 -24.12
CA GLU A 349 -22.40 -20.78 -24.59
C GLU A 349 -23.71 -21.39 -24.13
N GLN A 350 -24.06 -21.19 -22.85
CA GLN A 350 -25.30 -21.69 -22.28
C GLN A 350 -26.53 -21.06 -22.94
N SER A 351 -26.51 -19.75 -23.21
CA SER A 351 -27.59 -19.08 -23.95
C SER A 351 -27.77 -19.65 -25.36
N ARG A 352 -26.66 -19.87 -26.10
CA ARG A 352 -26.72 -20.51 -27.43
C ARG A 352 -27.29 -21.92 -27.37
N PHE A 353 -26.93 -22.68 -26.34
CA PHE A 353 -27.45 -24.03 -26.13
C PHE A 353 -28.96 -24.03 -25.87
N TYR A 354 -29.46 -23.13 -25.03
CA TYR A 354 -30.90 -22.99 -24.79
C TYR A 354 -31.66 -22.47 -26.00
N GLU A 355 -31.12 -21.51 -26.76
CA GLU A 355 -31.72 -21.05 -28.02
C GLU A 355 -31.85 -22.17 -29.05
N ALA A 356 -30.84 -23.05 -29.15
CA ALA A 356 -30.88 -24.21 -30.04
C ALA A 356 -32.00 -25.18 -29.62
N GLN A 357 -32.11 -25.49 -28.32
CA GLN A 357 -33.19 -26.35 -27.80
C GLN A 357 -34.58 -25.75 -28.01
N ILE A 358 -34.76 -24.44 -27.77
CA ILE A 358 -36.03 -23.76 -28.01
C ILE A 358 -36.42 -23.88 -29.49
N ASN A 359 -35.48 -23.68 -30.41
CA ASN A 359 -35.74 -23.82 -31.83
C ASN A 359 -36.09 -25.25 -32.24
N GLU A 360 -35.48 -26.26 -31.61
CA GLU A 360 -35.78 -27.66 -31.88
C GLU A 360 -37.19 -28.03 -31.39
N LEU A 361 -37.53 -27.65 -30.16
CA LEU A 361 -38.87 -27.84 -29.59
C LEU A 361 -39.95 -27.14 -30.42
N ASN A 362 -39.69 -25.92 -30.89
CA ASN A 362 -40.63 -25.20 -31.75
C ASN A 362 -40.89 -25.94 -33.07
N LYS A 363 -39.86 -26.51 -33.70
CA LYS A 363 -40.03 -27.33 -34.90
C LYS A 363 -40.87 -28.58 -34.64
N GLU A 364 -40.69 -29.20 -33.48
CA GLU A 364 -41.46 -30.36 -33.07
C GLU A 364 -42.93 -30.01 -32.83
N ILE A 365 -43.21 -28.90 -32.16
CA ILE A 365 -44.56 -28.34 -31.99
C ILE A 365 -45.23 -28.13 -33.35
N ASP A 366 -44.52 -27.54 -34.31
CA ASP A 366 -45.08 -27.30 -35.66
C ASP A 366 -45.39 -28.59 -36.40
N ARG A 367 -44.53 -29.62 -36.29
CA ARG A 367 -44.81 -30.95 -36.86
C ARG A 367 -46.05 -31.59 -36.23
N LEU A 368 -46.18 -31.53 -34.91
CA LEU A 368 -47.32 -32.10 -34.20
C LEU A 368 -48.63 -31.39 -34.59
N LYS A 369 -48.61 -30.07 -34.79
CA LYS A 369 -49.77 -29.32 -35.29
C LYS A 369 -50.19 -29.79 -36.69
N ILE A 370 -49.25 -29.97 -37.60
CA ILE A 370 -49.54 -30.46 -38.97
C ILE A 370 -50.17 -31.85 -38.91
N ASN A 371 -49.62 -32.74 -38.09
CA ASN A 371 -50.16 -34.09 -37.93
C ASN A 371 -51.57 -34.10 -37.33
N LEU A 372 -51.84 -33.23 -36.36
CA LEU A 372 -53.16 -33.08 -35.76
C LEU A 372 -54.21 -32.61 -36.79
N ASP A 373 -53.86 -31.62 -37.61
CA ASP A 373 -54.74 -31.12 -38.67
C ASP A 373 -55.05 -32.18 -39.73
N ALA A 374 -54.06 -33.01 -40.09
CA ALA A 374 -54.26 -34.12 -41.03
C ALA A 374 -55.23 -35.17 -40.46
N GLU A 375 -55.08 -35.52 -39.18
CA GLU A 375 -55.95 -36.49 -38.51
C GLU A 375 -57.39 -35.96 -38.38
N MET A 376 -57.57 -34.65 -38.13
CA MET A 376 -58.88 -34.02 -38.11
C MET A 376 -59.59 -34.11 -39.47
N LYS A 377 -58.87 -33.87 -40.57
CA LYS A 377 -59.43 -34.01 -41.93
C LYS A 377 -59.85 -35.45 -42.25
N ASN A 378 -59.02 -36.44 -41.88
CA ASN A 378 -59.37 -37.85 -42.05
C ASN A 378 -60.67 -38.23 -41.32
N ARG A 379 -60.90 -37.69 -40.13
CA ARG A 379 -62.15 -37.90 -39.38
C ARG A 379 -63.36 -37.29 -40.07
N GLU A 380 -63.21 -36.12 -40.68
CA GLU A 380 -64.26 -35.45 -41.46
C GLU A 380 -64.66 -36.28 -42.69
N GLU A 381 -63.69 -36.86 -43.41
CA GLU A 381 -63.96 -37.73 -44.56
C GLU A 381 -64.69 -39.02 -44.17
N LEU A 382 -64.27 -39.66 -43.06
CA LEU A 382 -64.96 -40.83 -42.50
C LEU A 382 -66.39 -40.53 -42.07
N PHE A 383 -66.67 -39.29 -41.65
CA PHE A 383 -68.02 -38.84 -41.33
C PHE A 383 -68.89 -38.80 -42.59
N GLN A 384 -68.40 -38.18 -43.66
CA GLN A 384 -69.14 -38.07 -44.94
C GLN A 384 -69.44 -39.44 -45.56
N LEU A 385 -68.50 -40.39 -45.47
CA LEU A 385 -68.73 -41.76 -45.96
C LEU A 385 -69.88 -42.46 -45.22
N ARG A 386 -70.02 -42.24 -43.90
CA ARG A 386 -71.07 -42.90 -43.10
C ARG A 386 -72.46 -42.39 -43.43
N GLU A 387 -72.61 -41.09 -43.64
CA GLU A 387 -73.90 -40.48 -44.05
C GLU A 387 -74.36 -41.01 -45.41
N PHE A 388 -73.45 -41.12 -46.39
CA PHE A 388 -73.77 -41.67 -47.71
C PHE A 388 -74.32 -43.10 -47.65
N PHE A 389 -73.76 -43.97 -46.79
CA PHE A 389 -74.27 -45.33 -46.61
C PHE A 389 -75.67 -45.38 -45.98
N ILE A 390 -76.00 -44.41 -45.12
CA ILE A 390 -77.30 -44.32 -44.46
C ILE A 390 -78.39 -43.95 -45.49
N ASP A 391 -78.11 -43.01 -46.38
CA ASP A 391 -79.06 -42.59 -47.42
C ASP A 391 -79.41 -43.72 -48.39
N LEU A 392 -78.43 -44.54 -48.80
CA LEU A 392 -78.62 -45.69 -49.69
C LEU A 392 -79.60 -46.75 -49.13
N LYS A 393 -79.73 -46.89 -47.80
CA LYS A 393 -80.63 -47.89 -47.19
C LYS A 393 -82.11 -47.50 -47.24
N ASN A 394 -82.45 -46.21 -47.42
CA ASN A 394 -83.85 -45.75 -47.39
C ASN A 394 -84.67 -46.14 -48.65
N ASP A 395 -84.02 -46.54 -49.75
CA ASP A 395 -84.68 -46.87 -51.03
C ASP A 395 -84.92 -48.37 -51.28
N TYR A 396 -84.61 -49.25 -50.32
CA TYR A 396 -84.81 -50.69 -50.44
C TYR A 396 -86.29 -51.13 -50.28
N SER A 397 -86.73 -52.15 -51.03
CA SER A 397 -88.06 -52.79 -50.94
C SER A 397 -87.90 -54.26 -50.56
N PRO A 398 -88.47 -54.74 -49.44
CA PRO A 398 -88.36 -56.14 -49.01
C PRO A 398 -89.06 -57.09 -50.00
N THR A 399 -88.49 -58.29 -50.19
CA THR A 399 -89.10 -59.33 -51.04
C THR A 399 -90.07 -60.17 -50.21
N ASP A 400 -91.30 -60.29 -50.69
CA ASP A 400 -92.45 -60.92 -50.04
C ASP A 400 -92.16 -62.37 -49.58
N THR A 401 -92.09 -62.59 -48.27
CA THR A 401 -92.22 -63.91 -47.64
C THR A 401 -92.81 -63.76 -46.25
N SER A 402 -93.83 -64.57 -45.95
CA SER A 402 -94.62 -64.55 -44.70
C SER A 402 -93.78 -64.86 -43.45
N LEU A 403 -93.11 -63.86 -42.91
CA LEU A 403 -92.34 -63.92 -41.67
C LEU A 403 -93.14 -63.25 -40.55
N ASP A 404 -93.60 -64.05 -39.58
CA ASP A 404 -94.30 -63.56 -38.39
C ASP A 404 -93.28 -63.02 -37.37
N LEU A 405 -93.16 -61.69 -37.28
CA LEU A 405 -92.24 -60.98 -36.38
C LEU A 405 -92.39 -61.46 -34.92
N SER A 406 -93.60 -61.86 -34.52
CA SER A 406 -93.92 -62.33 -33.16
C SER A 406 -93.05 -63.51 -32.72
N ARG A 407 -92.57 -64.33 -33.66
CA ARG A 407 -91.68 -65.47 -33.36
C ARG A 407 -90.22 -65.06 -33.16
N PHE A 408 -89.76 -63.98 -33.79
CA PHE A 408 -88.36 -63.52 -33.71
C PHE A 408 -88.08 -62.69 -32.45
N ILE A 409 -89.10 -62.04 -31.91
CA ILE A 409 -89.01 -61.18 -30.72
C ILE A 409 -89.39 -61.90 -29.42
N ALA A 410 -89.84 -63.16 -29.48
CA ALA A 410 -90.50 -63.86 -28.38
C ALA A 410 -89.66 -64.01 -27.09
N ASN A 411 -88.35 -63.75 -27.11
CA ASN A 411 -87.45 -63.75 -25.94
C ASN A 411 -86.28 -62.75 -26.10
N LYS A 412 -86.46 -61.66 -26.87
CA LYS A 412 -85.40 -60.66 -27.11
C LYS A 412 -85.87 -59.25 -26.79
N LYS A 413 -85.02 -58.45 -26.16
CA LYS A 413 -85.24 -57.02 -25.92
C LYS A 413 -84.61 -56.21 -27.05
N LEU A 414 -85.47 -55.67 -27.91
CA LEU A 414 -85.09 -54.80 -29.02
C LEU A 414 -85.23 -53.34 -28.60
N LEU A 415 -84.20 -52.52 -28.82
CA LEU A 415 -84.28 -51.07 -28.63
C LEU A 415 -84.30 -50.37 -29.98
N ILE A 416 -85.36 -49.62 -30.28
CA ILE A 416 -85.44 -48.79 -31.48
C ILE A 416 -85.22 -47.33 -31.09
N ILE A 417 -84.26 -46.67 -31.72
CA ILE A 417 -83.94 -45.27 -31.47
C ILE A 417 -84.33 -44.43 -32.69
N GLY A 418 -85.19 -43.44 -32.45
CA GLY A 418 -85.73 -42.56 -33.49
C GLY A 418 -87.22 -42.79 -33.77
N GLY A 419 -87.72 -42.09 -34.77
CA GLY A 419 -89.11 -42.17 -35.21
C GLY A 419 -90.05 -41.25 -34.43
N THR A 420 -91.17 -40.88 -35.07
CA THR A 420 -92.11 -39.92 -34.51
C THR A 420 -92.80 -40.46 -33.25
N PRO A 421 -93.18 -39.60 -32.28
CA PRO A 421 -93.83 -40.05 -31.05
C PRO A 421 -95.10 -40.87 -31.26
N SER A 422 -95.89 -40.55 -32.31
CA SER A 422 -97.10 -41.28 -32.66
C SER A 422 -96.80 -42.67 -33.21
N TRP A 423 -95.72 -42.82 -33.99
CA TRP A 423 -95.29 -44.12 -34.52
C TRP A 423 -94.74 -45.03 -33.41
N ARG A 424 -93.88 -44.50 -32.53
CA ARG A 424 -93.35 -45.22 -31.37
C ARG A 424 -94.46 -45.79 -30.48
N LYS A 425 -95.47 -44.97 -30.15
CA LYS A 425 -96.64 -45.42 -29.37
C LYS A 425 -97.41 -46.56 -30.03
N ARG A 426 -97.56 -46.55 -31.35
CA ARG A 426 -98.24 -47.64 -32.08
C ARG A 426 -97.41 -48.92 -32.06
N LEU A 427 -96.09 -48.80 -32.15
CA LEU A 427 -95.17 -49.93 -32.14
C LEU A 427 -95.13 -50.60 -30.75
N GLU A 428 -95.03 -49.81 -29.68
CA GLU A 428 -95.10 -50.29 -28.29
C GLU A 428 -96.45 -50.94 -27.97
N ALA A 429 -97.56 -50.40 -28.51
CA ALA A 429 -98.88 -50.96 -28.31
C ALA A 429 -99.07 -52.32 -29.02
N LYS A 430 -98.45 -52.51 -30.20
CA LYS A 430 -98.51 -53.77 -30.96
C LYS A 430 -97.50 -54.81 -30.44
N PHE A 431 -96.33 -54.37 -29.98
CA PHE A 431 -95.26 -55.23 -29.49
C PHE A 431 -94.68 -54.69 -28.17
N PRO A 432 -95.23 -55.12 -27.01
CA PRO A 432 -94.79 -54.65 -25.69
C PRO A 432 -93.33 -54.97 -25.35
N THR A 433 -92.69 -55.89 -26.08
CA THR A 433 -91.29 -56.31 -25.88
C THR A 433 -90.28 -55.40 -26.58
N ILE A 434 -90.73 -54.49 -27.45
CA ILE A 434 -89.85 -53.54 -28.14
C ILE A 434 -89.81 -52.23 -27.35
N LEU A 435 -88.61 -51.83 -26.95
CA LEU A 435 -88.35 -50.55 -26.30
C LEU A 435 -88.11 -49.49 -27.36
N THR A 436 -88.67 -48.30 -27.19
CA THR A 436 -88.41 -47.18 -28.10
C THR A 436 -87.83 -45.98 -27.39
N ALA A 437 -86.92 -45.28 -28.07
CA ALA A 437 -86.26 -44.09 -27.56
C ALA A 437 -86.35 -42.93 -28.55
N ASP A 438 -86.38 -41.71 -28.01
CA ASP A 438 -86.43 -40.50 -28.83
C ASP A 438 -85.07 -40.22 -29.46
N GLY A 439 -85.04 -40.15 -30.80
CA GLY A 439 -83.83 -39.84 -31.56
C GLY A 439 -83.30 -38.43 -31.35
N PHE A 440 -84.05 -37.52 -30.73
CA PHE A 440 -83.61 -36.14 -30.46
C PHE A 440 -83.33 -35.87 -28.97
N ASN A 441 -83.32 -36.91 -28.13
CA ASN A 441 -83.00 -36.76 -26.71
C ASN A 441 -81.48 -36.80 -26.46
N ASP A 442 -80.85 -35.64 -26.55
CA ASP A 442 -79.41 -35.44 -26.26
C ASP A 442 -78.97 -35.87 -24.85
N LYS A 443 -79.90 -36.10 -23.91
CA LYS A 443 -79.63 -36.54 -22.53
C LYS A 443 -80.07 -37.98 -22.27
N ILE A 444 -80.28 -38.78 -23.30
CA ILE A 444 -80.67 -40.18 -23.16
C ILE A 444 -79.64 -40.97 -22.32
N GLU A 445 -80.13 -41.63 -21.27
CA GLU A 445 -79.32 -42.55 -20.47
C GLU A 445 -79.57 -43.98 -20.96
N LEU A 446 -78.77 -44.43 -21.93
CA LEU A 446 -78.95 -45.74 -22.58
C LEU A 446 -78.83 -46.93 -21.62
N ARG A 447 -78.11 -46.76 -20.49
CA ARG A 447 -78.01 -47.77 -19.43
C ARG A 447 -79.35 -48.03 -18.71
N SER A 448 -80.29 -47.10 -18.75
CA SER A 448 -81.61 -47.24 -18.09
C SER A 448 -82.52 -48.27 -18.75
N TYR A 449 -82.21 -48.68 -19.99
CA TYR A 449 -82.96 -49.69 -20.74
C TYR A 449 -82.55 -51.14 -20.41
N GLY A 450 -81.52 -51.33 -19.57
CA GLY A 450 -81.03 -52.65 -19.16
C GLY A 450 -80.24 -53.39 -20.24
N GLU A 451 -80.14 -54.72 -20.12
CA GLU A 451 -79.54 -55.58 -21.16
C GLU A 451 -80.45 -55.59 -22.40
N VAL A 452 -79.93 -55.05 -23.50
CA VAL A 452 -80.59 -54.95 -24.80
C VAL A 452 -79.86 -55.89 -25.76
N ASP A 453 -80.60 -56.78 -26.42
CA ASP A 453 -80.03 -57.79 -27.31
C ASP A 453 -79.72 -57.23 -28.70
N PHE A 454 -80.42 -56.17 -29.11
CA PHE A 454 -80.27 -55.57 -30.43
C PHE A 454 -80.77 -54.12 -30.45
N VAL A 455 -80.05 -53.24 -31.15
CA VAL A 455 -80.45 -51.83 -31.34
C VAL A 455 -80.79 -51.57 -32.80
N LEU A 456 -81.93 -50.94 -33.09
CA LEU A 456 -82.27 -50.49 -34.44
C LEU A 456 -82.32 -48.97 -34.48
N PHE A 457 -81.70 -48.39 -35.50
CA PHE A 457 -81.75 -46.97 -35.78
C PHE A 457 -82.79 -46.66 -36.83
N TYR A 458 -83.72 -45.77 -36.51
CA TYR A 458 -84.51 -45.06 -37.52
C TYR A 458 -83.81 -43.75 -37.87
N SER A 459 -82.94 -43.79 -38.87
CA SER A 459 -82.00 -42.71 -39.19
C SER A 459 -82.68 -41.44 -39.69
N SER A 460 -83.83 -41.52 -40.37
CA SER A 460 -84.54 -40.36 -40.92
C SER A 460 -85.16 -39.44 -39.86
N TYR A 461 -85.17 -39.82 -38.58
CA TYR A 461 -85.75 -39.01 -37.50
C TYR A 461 -84.94 -39.17 -36.20
N MET A 462 -83.67 -38.74 -36.24
CA MET A 462 -82.72 -38.77 -35.12
C MET A 462 -81.65 -37.66 -35.27
N SER A 463 -81.10 -37.16 -34.15
CA SER A 463 -79.95 -36.22 -34.13
C SER A 463 -78.61 -36.95 -34.15
N HIS A 464 -77.59 -36.38 -34.84
CA HIS A 464 -76.24 -36.97 -34.87
C HIS A 464 -75.63 -37.15 -33.47
N LYS A 465 -75.94 -36.24 -32.54
CA LYS A 465 -75.44 -36.32 -31.16
C LYS A 465 -76.02 -37.52 -30.40
N THR A 466 -77.29 -37.84 -30.62
CA THR A 466 -77.93 -39.04 -30.06
C THR A 466 -77.42 -40.32 -30.73
N TYR A 467 -77.18 -40.26 -32.05
CA TYR A 467 -76.59 -41.37 -32.80
C TYR A 467 -75.19 -41.75 -32.27
N TYR A 468 -74.24 -40.80 -32.17
CA TYR A 468 -72.89 -41.11 -31.69
C TYR A 468 -72.86 -41.60 -30.24
N LYS A 469 -73.67 -40.99 -29.36
CA LYS A 469 -73.83 -41.49 -27.99
C LYS A 469 -74.30 -42.94 -27.96
N THR A 470 -75.19 -43.32 -28.88
CA THR A 470 -75.67 -44.70 -29.00
C THR A 470 -74.63 -45.62 -29.61
N VAL A 471 -73.90 -45.18 -30.64
CA VAL A 471 -72.80 -45.96 -31.24
C VAL A 471 -71.68 -46.21 -30.23
N ASP A 472 -71.30 -45.21 -29.43
CA ASP A 472 -70.30 -45.36 -28.37
C ASP A 472 -70.78 -46.35 -27.31
N PHE A 473 -72.07 -46.31 -26.94
CA PHE A 473 -72.68 -47.28 -26.04
C PHE A 473 -72.69 -48.70 -26.63
N ILE A 474 -73.07 -48.86 -27.89
CA ILE A 474 -73.07 -50.14 -28.62
C ILE A 474 -71.65 -50.72 -28.65
N ARG A 475 -70.64 -49.91 -29.00
CA ARG A 475 -69.23 -50.34 -29.04
C ARG A 475 -68.70 -50.73 -27.68
N ALA A 476 -69.04 -49.97 -26.65
CA ALA A 476 -68.59 -50.24 -25.28
C ALA A 476 -69.20 -51.52 -24.68
N ASN A 477 -70.35 -51.97 -25.19
CA ASN A 477 -71.08 -53.14 -24.67
C ASN A 477 -71.23 -54.29 -25.70
N ASP A 478 -70.54 -54.19 -26.85
CA ASP A 478 -70.57 -55.16 -27.96
C ASP A 478 -71.98 -55.57 -28.43
N ILE A 479 -72.89 -54.60 -28.54
CA ILE A 479 -74.30 -54.86 -28.87
C ILE A 479 -74.52 -54.87 -30.40
N PRO A 480 -75.20 -55.86 -30.97
CA PRO A 480 -75.58 -55.83 -32.37
C PRO A 480 -76.53 -54.66 -32.71
N ALA A 481 -76.28 -53.94 -33.80
CA ALA A 481 -77.12 -52.82 -34.22
C ALA A 481 -77.43 -52.78 -35.72
N GLY A 482 -78.67 -52.50 -36.10
CA GLY A 482 -79.13 -52.41 -37.48
C GLY A 482 -79.82 -51.08 -37.79
N TYR A 483 -80.25 -50.92 -39.04
CA TYR A 483 -80.93 -49.69 -39.50
C TYR A 483 -82.26 -50.04 -40.15
N ILE A 484 -83.28 -49.22 -39.86
CA ILE A 484 -84.61 -49.30 -40.46
C ILE A 484 -84.99 -47.94 -41.05
N GLY A 485 -85.68 -47.94 -42.19
CA GLY A 485 -86.01 -46.74 -42.97
C GLY A 485 -87.51 -46.50 -43.16
N ARG A 486 -88.38 -47.46 -42.81
CA ARG A 486 -89.84 -47.32 -42.99
C ARG A 486 -90.58 -46.96 -41.69
N THR A 487 -91.79 -46.44 -41.84
CA THR A 487 -92.70 -46.13 -40.71
C THR A 487 -94.11 -46.71 -40.89
N ASN A 488 -94.40 -47.34 -42.03
CA ASN A 488 -95.62 -48.12 -42.24
C ASN A 488 -95.51 -49.41 -41.43
N MET A 489 -96.48 -49.68 -40.54
CA MET A 489 -96.40 -50.80 -39.58
C MET A 489 -96.17 -52.15 -40.24
N ASP A 490 -96.86 -52.44 -41.34
CA ASP A 490 -96.72 -53.75 -42.01
C ASP A 490 -95.33 -53.89 -42.64
N LEU A 491 -94.82 -52.83 -43.28
CA LEU A 491 -93.50 -52.81 -43.92
C LEU A 491 -92.35 -52.79 -42.90
N VAL A 492 -92.53 -52.08 -41.79
CA VAL A 492 -91.57 -52.02 -40.68
C VAL A 492 -91.41 -53.38 -40.02
N GLU A 493 -92.51 -54.13 -39.88
CA GLU A 493 -92.45 -55.47 -39.30
C GLU A 493 -91.59 -56.41 -40.15
N PHE A 494 -91.73 -56.34 -41.47
CA PHE A 494 -90.86 -57.07 -42.39
C PHE A 494 -89.41 -56.59 -42.31
N GLU A 495 -89.18 -55.28 -42.27
CA GLU A 495 -87.83 -54.69 -42.22
C GLU A 495 -87.09 -55.06 -40.92
N ILE A 496 -87.79 -55.05 -39.78
CA ILE A 496 -87.24 -55.50 -38.49
C ILE A 496 -86.93 -57.00 -38.55
N ALA A 497 -87.84 -57.81 -39.08
CA ALA A 497 -87.62 -59.25 -39.21
C ALA A 497 -86.42 -59.56 -40.12
N GLU A 498 -86.28 -58.84 -41.23
CA GLU A 498 -85.18 -59.00 -42.18
C GLU A 498 -83.82 -58.60 -41.57
N GLU A 499 -83.75 -57.47 -40.86
CA GLU A 499 -82.50 -57.01 -40.23
C GLU A 499 -82.07 -57.93 -39.07
N LEU A 500 -83.03 -58.50 -38.34
CA LEU A 500 -82.76 -59.54 -37.35
C LEU A 500 -82.30 -60.86 -38.00
N ASN A 501 -82.89 -61.24 -39.15
CA ASN A 501 -82.55 -62.47 -39.88
C ASN A 501 -81.17 -62.39 -40.56
N LYS A 502 -80.81 -61.24 -41.15
CA LYS A 502 -79.48 -60.98 -41.76
C LYS A 502 -78.34 -61.25 -40.79
N ARG A 503 -78.55 -61.04 -39.49
CA ARG A 503 -77.53 -61.31 -38.46
C ARG A 503 -77.59 -62.72 -37.88
N LEU A 504 -78.76 -63.37 -37.87
CA LEU A 504 -78.86 -64.79 -37.50
C LEU A 504 -78.24 -65.71 -38.56
N ALA A 505 -78.22 -65.31 -39.83
CA ALA A 505 -77.55 -66.04 -40.92
C ALA A 505 -76.03 -65.80 -40.99
N ALA A 506 -75.49 -64.86 -40.20
CA ALA A 506 -74.08 -64.50 -40.17
C ALA A 506 -73.30 -65.13 -38.99
N HIS A 507 -73.93 -66.08 -38.27
CA HIS A 507 -73.32 -66.91 -37.23
C HIS A 507 -73.52 -68.40 -37.50
#